data_AF-A0A382U757-F1
#
_entry.id   AF-A0A382U757-F1
#
_cell.length_a   1.000
_cell.length_b   1.000
_cell.length_c   1.000
_cell.angle_alpha   90.00
_cell.angle_beta   90.00
_cell.angle_gamma   90.00
#
_symmetry.space_group_name_H-M   'P 1'
#
loop_
_entity.id
_entity.type
_entity.pdbx_description
1 polymer ?
#
loop_
_entity_poly.entity_id
_entity_poly.type
_entity_poly.pdbx_seq_one_letter_code
_entity_poly.pdbx_strand_id
1 'polypeptide(L)' 'MAIHFRSEEFEQRVQKLCVELDAQGLDGLLLFKQESMYYLTGYETFGFCFFQCLYFGADGRKVLM' A
#
# COMPACT_ATOMS: atom_id res chain seq x y z
N MET A 1 4.11 -1.69 -16.79
CA MET A 1 2.73 -1.28 -16.49
C MET A 1 2.62 0.22 -16.61
N ALA A 2 1.52 0.72 -17.17
CA ALA A 2 1.21 2.13 -17.11
C ALA A 2 0.79 2.45 -15.67
N ILE A 3 1.54 3.29 -14.97
CA ILE A 3 1.05 3.88 -13.72
C ILE A 3 -0.09 4.84 -14.09
N HIS A 4 -1.30 4.51 -13.66
CA HIS A 4 -2.49 5.30 -13.98
C HIS A 4 -2.56 6.63 -13.18
N PHE A 5 -1.71 6.77 -12.17
CA PHE A 5 -1.54 7.98 -11.36
C PHE A 5 -0.08 8.43 -11.41
N ARG A 6 0.14 9.71 -11.14
CA ARG A 6 1.50 10.27 -11.03
C ARG A 6 2.18 9.75 -9.77
N SER A 7 3.51 9.62 -9.80
CA SER A 7 4.30 9.19 -8.64
C SER A 7 4.07 10.07 -7.41
N GLU A 8 3.94 11.39 -7.61
CA GLU A 8 3.65 12.36 -6.55
C GLU A 8 2.34 12.04 -5.81
N GLU A 9 1.33 11.54 -6.51
CA GLU A 9 0.05 11.20 -5.91
C GLU A 9 0.16 9.95 -5.01
N PHE A 10 0.96 8.96 -5.42
CA PHE A 10 1.26 7.80 -4.58
C PHE A 10 2.05 8.19 -3.33
N GLU A 11 3.03 9.09 -3.45
CA GLU A 11 3.78 9.62 -2.30
C GLU A 11 2.86 10.33 -1.31
N GLN A 12 1.94 11.17 -1.78
CA GLN A 12 0.96 11.84 -0.92
C GLN A 12 0.05 10.84 -0.18
N ARG A 13 -0.39 9.76 -0.87
CA ARG A 13 -1.20 8.70 -0.25
C ARG A 13 -0.42 7.95 0.83
N VAL A 14 0.84 7.61 0.55
CA VAL A 14 1.75 6.94 1.50
C VAL A 14 2.00 7.82 2.72
N GLN A 15 2.29 9.10 2.53
CA GLN A 15 2.52 10.04 3.63
C GLN A 15 1.29 10.17 4.53
N LYS A 16 0.10 10.32 3.94
CA LYS A 16 -1.16 10.33 4.71
C LYS A 16 -1.33 9.05 5.52
N LEU A 17 -1.04 7.90 4.92
CA LEU A 17 -1.14 6.62 5.63
C LEU A 17 -0.17 6.54 6.81
N CYS A 18 1.10 6.92 6.63
CA CYS A 18 2.09 6.93 7.72
C CYS A 18 1.68 7.87 8.86
N VAL A 19 1.15 9.07 8.55
CA VAL A 19 0.67 10.02 9.56
C VAL A 19 -0.49 9.43 10.36
N GLU A 20 -1.45 8.77 9.71
CA GLU A 20 -2.57 8.12 10.40
C GLU A 20 -2.13 6.91 11.24
N LEU A 21 -1.14 6.15 10.77
CA LEU A 21 -0.58 5.03 11.53
C LEU A 21 0.13 5.52 12.81
N ASP A 22 0.94 6.57 12.68
CA ASP A 22 1.62 7.20 13.82
C ASP A 22 0.61 7.78 14.83
N ALA A 23 -0.42 8.48 14.35
CA ALA A 23 -1.49 9.02 15.19
C ALA A 23 -2.26 7.93 15.96
N GLN A 24 -2.32 6.71 15.42
CA GLN A 24 -2.95 5.55 16.06
C GLN A 24 -1.97 4.67 16.86
N GLY A 25 -0.67 5.00 16.86
CA GLY A 25 0.37 4.20 17.53
C GLY A 25 0.57 2.82 16.90
N LEU A 26 0.37 2.70 15.59
CA LEU A 26 0.48 1.44 14.83
C LEU A 26 1.80 1.39 14.05
N ASP A 27 2.53 0.28 14.17
CA ASP A 27 3.79 0.08 13.45
C ASP A 27 3.62 -0.30 11.96
N GLY A 28 2.41 -0.67 11.55
CA GLY A 28 2.12 -1.04 10.17
C GLY A 28 0.77 -1.74 9.97
N LEU A 29 0.52 -2.16 8.73
CA LEU A 29 -0.71 -2.78 8.26
C LEU A 29 -0.43 -4.02 7.42
N LEU A 30 -1.38 -4.96 7.47
CA LEU A 30 -1.46 -6.07 6.53
C LEU A 30 -2.66 -5.83 5.61
N LEU A 31 -2.39 -5.72 4.32
CA LEU A 31 -3.38 -5.46 3.28
C LEU A 31 -3.62 -6.73 2.48
N PHE A 32 -4.88 -7.17 2.44
CA PHE A 32 -5.29 -8.38 1.71
C PHE A 32 -6.13 -8.07 0.47
N LYS A 33 -6.64 -6.84 0.34
CA LYS A 33 -7.45 -6.41 -0.80
C LYS A 33 -6.56 -5.86 -1.89
N GLN A 34 -6.70 -6.42 -3.09
CA GLN A 34 -5.93 -6.02 -4.26
C GLN A 34 -6.12 -4.53 -4.60
N GLU A 35 -7.33 -4.00 -4.41
CA GLU A 35 -7.66 -2.60 -4.65
C GLU A 35 -6.88 -1.67 -3.70
N SER A 36 -6.70 -2.08 -2.44
CA SER A 36 -5.91 -1.33 -1.46
C SER A 36 -4.41 -1.36 -1.79
N MET A 37 -3.90 -2.51 -2.24
CA MET A 37 -2.52 -2.62 -2.72
C MET A 37 -2.31 -1.71 -3.93
N TYR A 38 -3.20 -1.76 -4.91
CA TYR A 38 -3.14 -0.93 -6.12
C TYR A 38 -3.21 0.57 -5.79
N TYR A 39 -4.09 0.98 -4.88
CA TYR A 39 -4.22 2.38 -4.47
C TYR A 39 -2.93 2.95 -3.88
N LEU A 40 -2.18 2.15 -3.11
CA LEU A 40 -0.98 2.58 -2.39
C LEU A 40 0.34 2.37 -3.14
N THR A 41 0.35 1.49 -4.15
CA THR A 41 1.60 1.05 -4.80
C THR A 41 1.53 1.03 -6.32
N GLY A 42 0.33 1.14 -6.90
CA GLY A 42 0.11 0.90 -8.33
C GLY A 42 0.31 -0.56 -8.73
N TYR A 43 0.46 -1.48 -7.77
CA TYR A 43 0.63 -2.90 -8.03
C TYR A 43 -0.63 -3.48 -8.65
N GLU A 44 -0.54 -3.79 -9.94
CA GLU A 44 -1.59 -4.41 -10.73
C GLU A 44 -1.23 -5.88 -10.95
N THR A 45 -2.12 -6.78 -10.55
CA THR A 45 -1.98 -8.21 -10.79
C THR A 45 -3.37 -8.85 -10.92
N PHE A 46 -3.43 -10.06 -11.48
CA PHE A 46 -4.62 -10.91 -11.51
C PHE A 46 -4.93 -11.52 -10.12
N GLY A 47 -4.60 -10.80 -9.04
CA GLY A 47 -4.44 -11.23 -7.64
C GLY A 47 -5.67 -11.81 -6.93
N PHE A 48 -6.76 -12.06 -7.66
CA PHE A 48 -7.90 -12.81 -7.14
C PHE A 48 -7.71 -14.34 -7.21
N CYS A 49 -6.71 -14.83 -7.92
CA CYS A 49 -6.46 -16.27 -8.04
C CYS A 49 -5.57 -16.87 -6.92
N PHE A 50 -4.82 -16.03 -6.20
CA PHE A 50 -3.91 -16.46 -5.12
C PHE A 50 -4.05 -15.56 -3.91
N PHE A 51 -3.87 -16.13 -2.72
CA PHE A 51 -3.79 -15.32 -1.51
C PHE A 51 -2.50 -14.49 -1.55
N GLN A 52 -2.63 -13.18 -1.41
CA GLN A 52 -1.52 -12.24 -1.35
C GLN A 52 -1.71 -11.32 -0.15
N CYS A 53 -0.61 -10.97 0.51
CA CYS A 53 -0.61 -10.04 1.62
C CYS A 53 0.49 -9.00 1.44
N LEU A 54 0.11 -7.72 1.43
CA LEU A 54 1.06 -6.62 1.41
C LEU A 54 1.21 -6.09 2.83
N TYR A 55 2.40 -6.26 3.40
CA TYR A 55 2.80 -5.55 4.59
C TYR A 55 3.20 -4.11 4.24
N PHE A 56 2.69 -3.17 5.02
CA PHE A 56 3.03 -1.75 4.94
C PHE A 56 3.46 -1.24 6.32
N GLY A 57 4.72 -0.87 6.48
CA GLY A 57 5.24 -0.31 7.74
C GLY A 57 4.94 1.19 7.86
N ALA A 58 4.82 1.69 9.09
CA ALA A 58 4.71 3.11 9.38
C ALA A 58 5.96 3.91 8.92
N ASP A 59 7.09 3.22 8.72
CA ASP A 59 8.32 3.74 8.11
C ASP A 59 8.27 3.81 6.56
N GLY A 60 7.15 3.43 5.96
CA GLY A 60 6.94 3.40 4.51
C GLY A 60 7.52 2.17 3.80
N ARG A 61 8.06 1.20 4.54
CA ARG A 61 8.52 -0.08 3.95
C ARG A 61 7.33 -0.90 3.48
N LYS A 62 7.52 -1.60 2.36
CA LYS A 62 6.48 -2.40 1.70
C LYS A 62 7.04 -3.77 1.38
N VAL A 63 6.35 -4.82 1.78
CA VAL A 63 6.73 -6.21 1.49
C VAL A 63 5.51 -6.95 1.00
N LEU A 64 5.57 -7.49 -0.22
CA LEU A 64 4.52 -8.35 -0.75
C LEU A 64 4.87 -9.82 -0.46
N MET A 65 3.94 -10.54 0.14
CA MET A 65 4.00 -11.96 0.49
C MET A 65 2.97 -12.77 -0.28
#